data_AF-A0AAD0URQ8-F1
#
_entry.id   AF-A0AAD0URQ8-F1
#
_cell.length_a   1.000
_cell.length_b   1.000
_cell.length_c   1.000
_cell.angle_alpha   90.00
_cell.angle_beta   90.00
_cell.angle_gamma   90.00
#
_symmetry.space_group_name_H-M   'P 1'
#
loop_
_entity.id
_entity.type
_entity.pdbx_description
1 polymer ?
#
loop_
_entity_poly.entity_id
_entity_poly.type
_entity_poly.pdbx_seq_one_letter_code
_entity_poly.pdbx_strand_id
1 'polypeptide(L)'
;MIKIVLLILSLFLNVFFVLKEIYTLLDGYSEKPNGELGILKRDLVVGKFGQKGSLFKLPKGLVVRDASAAGMDYFEPNRFKIIVTTDREDLVKYGVTEKELSDFNGEYYSVRSPK
;
A
#
# COMPACT_ATOMS: atom_id res chain seq x y z
N MET A 1 -49.01 -0.29 18.86
CA MET A 1 -47.73 0.38 19.17
C MET A 1 -46.52 -0.42 18.69
N ILE A 2 -46.35 -1.69 19.06
CA ILE A 2 -45.13 -2.46 18.71
C ILE A 2 -44.85 -2.57 17.21
N LYS A 3 -45.91 -2.74 16.38
CA LYS A 3 -45.79 -2.80 14.91
C LYS A 3 -45.28 -1.49 14.30
N ILE A 4 -45.67 -0.35 14.86
CA ILE A 4 -45.22 0.99 14.40
C ILE A 4 -43.75 1.17 14.76
N VAL A 5 -43.33 0.76 15.95
CA VAL A 5 -41.92 0.79 16.37
C VAL A 5 -41.05 -0.09 15.46
N LEU A 6 -41.51 -1.30 15.14
CA LEU A 6 -40.80 -2.20 14.21
C LEU A 6 -40.69 -1.62 12.79
N LEU A 7 -41.74 -0.96 12.30
CA LEU A 7 -41.72 -0.30 10.99
C LEU A 7 -40.69 0.84 10.95
N ILE A 8 -40.69 1.69 11.99
CA ILE A 8 -39.73 2.81 12.09
C ILE A 8 -38.29 2.28 12.18
N LEU A 9 -38.06 1.24 12.98
CA LEU A 9 -36.74 0.60 13.10
C LEU A 9 -36.27 0.01 11.76
N SER A 10 -37.17 -0.64 11.03
CA SER A 10 -36.88 -1.19 9.70
C SER A 10 -36.50 -0.09 8.70
N LEU A 11 -37.22 1.03 8.69
CA LEU A 11 -36.90 2.18 7.84
C LEU A 11 -35.52 2.76 8.17
N PHE A 12 -35.22 2.95 9.45
CA PHE A 12 -33.92 3.45 9.91
C PHE A 12 -32.77 2.52 9.52
N LEU A 13 -32.92 1.21 9.72
CA LEU A 13 -31.90 0.23 9.35
C LEU A 13 -31.61 0.25 7.86
N ASN A 14 -32.64 0.31 7.02
CA ASN A 14 -32.46 0.38 5.57
C ASN A 14 -31.70 1.64 5.15
N VAL A 15 -32.09 2.81 5.67
CA VAL A 15 -31.38 4.07 5.38
C VAL A 15 -29.93 4.00 5.86
N PHE A 16 -29.69 3.45 7.06
CA PHE A 16 -28.35 3.28 7.60
C PHE A 16 -27.47 2.37 6.72
N PHE A 17 -28.00 1.23 6.26
CA PHE A 17 -27.25 0.33 5.38
C PHE A 17 -26.95 0.97 4.02
N VAL A 18 -27.90 1.69 3.43
CA VAL A 18 -27.66 2.41 2.16
C VAL A 18 -26.59 3.47 2.33
N LEU A 19 -26.65 4.28 3.38
CA LEU A 19 -25.64 5.31 3.65
C LEU A 19 -24.26 4.70 3.92
N LYS A 20 -24.20 3.58 4.65
CA LYS A 20 -22.95 2.85 4.90
C LYS A 20 -22.34 2.34 3.60
N GLU A 21 -23.12 1.72 2.72
CA GLU A 21 -22.64 1.22 1.43
C GLU A 21 -22.18 2.37 0.52
N ILE A 22 -22.93 3.47 0.44
CA ILE A 22 -22.50 4.66 -0.31
C ILE A 22 -21.20 5.22 0.26
N TYR A 23 -21.08 5.30 1.58
CA TYR A 23 -19.85 5.74 2.24
C TYR A 23 -18.68 4.81 1.88
N THR A 24 -18.85 3.49 1.96
CA THR A 24 -17.81 2.51 1.57
C THR A 24 -17.46 2.56 0.09
N LEU A 25 -18.44 2.82 -0.79
CA LEU A 25 -18.18 3.01 -2.23
C LEU A 25 -17.40 4.30 -2.52
N LEU A 26 -17.70 5.39 -1.81
CA LEU A 26 -17.05 6.69 -1.98
C LEU A 26 -15.64 6.74 -1.36
N ASP A 27 -15.44 6.14 -0.19
CA ASP A 27 -14.13 6.02 0.47
C ASP A 27 -13.24 4.97 -0.24
N GLY A 28 -13.85 4.17 -1.13
CA GLY A 28 -13.24 3.02 -1.77
C GLY A 28 -13.09 1.83 -0.83
N TYR A 29 -13.03 0.63 -1.40
CA TYR A 29 -12.46 -0.49 -0.66
C TYR A 29 -10.98 -0.22 -0.51
N SER A 30 -10.55 0.24 0.67
CA SER A 30 -9.16 0.15 1.06
C SER A 30 -8.78 -1.34 1.08
N GLU A 31 -8.36 -1.87 -0.06
CA GLU A 31 -7.49 -3.04 -0.08
C GLU A 31 -6.20 -2.60 0.59
N LYS A 32 -6.21 -2.60 1.93
CA LYS A 32 -5.01 -2.36 2.72
C LYS A 32 -4.08 -3.51 2.35
N PRO A 33 -2.98 -3.23 1.63
CA PRO A 33 -2.08 -4.32 1.25
C PRO A 33 -1.64 -4.96 2.56
N ASN A 34 -1.75 -6.29 2.63
CA ASN A 34 -1.30 -7.01 3.80
C ASN A 34 0.24 -7.06 3.82
N GLY A 35 0.84 -7.63 4.85
CA GLY A 35 2.30 -7.72 4.98
C GLY A 35 2.95 -6.52 5.68
N GLU A 36 4.06 -6.82 6.33
CA GLU A 36 4.78 -5.87 7.17
C GLU A 36 5.49 -4.80 6.32
N LEU A 37 5.42 -3.55 6.78
CA LEU A 37 6.18 -2.44 6.21
C LEU A 37 7.54 -2.35 6.88
N GLY A 38 8.54 -1.98 6.10
CA GLY A 38 9.88 -1.74 6.60
C GLY A 38 10.57 -0.62 5.86
N ILE A 39 11.74 -0.22 6.36
CA ILE A 39 12.56 0.83 5.78
C ILE A 39 13.89 0.24 5.34
N LEU A 40 14.30 0.54 4.11
CA LEU A 40 15.57 0.09 3.56
C LEU A 40 16.74 0.73 4.34
N LYS A 41 17.65 -0.09 4.88
CA LYS A 41 18.76 0.41 5.73
C LYS A 41 19.94 0.96 4.93
N ARG A 42 20.08 0.59 3.65
CA ARG A 42 21.22 0.94 2.79
C ARG A 42 20.80 1.12 1.35
N ASP A 43 21.59 1.85 0.58
CA ASP A 43 21.34 1.98 -0.85
C ASP A 43 21.48 0.61 -1.54
N LEU A 44 20.51 0.27 -2.38
CA LEU A 44 20.57 -0.90 -3.26
C LEU A 44 20.95 -0.48 -4.66
N VAL A 45 22.07 -1.00 -5.16
CA VAL A 45 22.48 -0.79 -6.54
C VAL A 45 21.85 -1.88 -7.40
N VAL A 46 20.99 -1.48 -8.34
CA VAL A 46 20.40 -2.40 -9.31
C VAL A 46 21.26 -2.41 -10.56
N GLY A 47 21.80 -3.58 -10.88
CA GLY A 47 22.58 -3.83 -12.10
C GLY A 47 21.79 -4.69 -13.09
N LYS A 48 22.28 -4.77 -14.33
CA LYS A 48 21.74 -5.71 -15.32
C LYS A 48 22.46 -7.04 -15.20
N PHE A 49 21.71 -8.14 -15.10
CA PHE A 49 22.31 -9.48 -15.05
C PHE A 49 23.21 -9.70 -16.27
N GLY A 50 24.47 -10.08 -16.03
CA GLY A 50 25.44 -10.41 -17.07
C GLY A 50 26.11 -9.22 -17.78
N GLN A 51 25.90 -7.97 -17.34
CA GLN A 51 26.61 -6.79 -17.89
C GLN A 51 27.27 -5.99 -16.77
N LYS A 52 28.45 -5.41 -17.06
CA LYS A 52 29.08 -4.43 -16.16
C LYS A 52 28.35 -3.10 -16.27
N GLY A 53 27.76 -2.63 -15.18
CA GLY A 53 27.11 -1.31 -15.09
C GLY A 53 25.96 -1.28 -14.07
N SER A 54 25.75 -0.13 -13.44
CA SER A 54 24.57 0.14 -12.61
C SER A 54 23.46 0.76 -13.46
N LEU A 55 22.24 0.24 -13.38
CA LEU A 55 21.05 0.83 -14.00
C LEU A 55 20.53 2.00 -13.17
N PHE A 56 20.25 1.76 -11.89
CA PHE A 56 19.78 2.77 -10.94
C PHE A 56 20.11 2.34 -9.50
N LYS A 57 19.90 3.26 -8.56
CA LYS A 57 20.04 3.01 -7.13
C LYS A 57 18.71 3.26 -6.43
N LEU A 58 18.31 2.34 -5.56
CA LEU A 58 17.24 2.58 -4.60
C LEU A 58 17.87 3.16 -3.34
N PRO A 59 17.50 4.37 -2.91
CA PRO A 59 18.13 5.01 -1.75
C PRO A 59 17.71 4.34 -0.45
N LYS A 60 18.61 4.34 0.54
CA LYS A 60 18.26 4.05 1.93
C LYS A 60 17.10 4.95 2.39
N GLY A 61 16.30 4.48 3.33
CA GLY A 61 15.11 5.19 3.79
C GLY A 61 13.86 4.89 2.97
N LEU A 62 13.97 4.21 1.83
CA LEU A 62 12.79 3.82 1.05
C LEU A 62 11.90 2.88 1.86
N VAL A 63 10.60 3.18 1.91
CA VAL A 63 9.60 2.27 2.49
C VAL A 63 9.40 1.12 1.53
N VAL A 64 9.56 -0.09 2.07
CA VAL A 64 9.38 -1.35 1.36
C VAL A 64 8.34 -2.19 2.11
N ARG A 65 7.79 -3.18 1.42
CA ARG A 65 6.82 -4.12 1.98
C ARG A 65 7.34 -5.53 1.77
N ASP A 66 6.96 -6.43 2.67
CA ASP A 66 7.19 -7.86 2.48
C ASP A 66 6.69 -8.32 1.10
N ALA A 67 7.51 -9.13 0.42
CA ALA A 67 7.17 -9.66 -0.90
C ALA A 67 5.99 -10.65 -0.88
N SER A 68 5.68 -11.26 0.27
CA SER A 68 4.49 -12.09 0.44
C SER A 68 3.19 -11.28 0.58
N ALA A 69 3.28 -9.95 0.56
CA ALA A 69 2.12 -9.07 0.61
C ALA A 69 1.23 -9.21 -0.62
N ALA A 70 -0.07 -9.31 -0.38
CA ALA A 70 -1.15 -9.30 -1.34
C ALA A 70 -2.11 -8.12 -1.07
N GLY A 71 -2.74 -7.62 -2.13
CA GLY A 71 -3.67 -6.48 -2.10
C GLY A 71 -3.21 -5.31 -3.00
N MET A 72 -4.17 -4.50 -3.47
CA MET A 72 -4.08 -3.44 -4.49
C MET A 72 -3.82 -3.88 -5.94
N ASP A 73 -3.53 -5.16 -6.20
CA ASP A 73 -3.26 -5.65 -7.56
C ASP A 73 -4.46 -5.54 -8.50
N TYR A 74 -5.67 -5.50 -7.94
CA TYR A 74 -6.91 -5.39 -8.70
C TYR A 74 -7.15 -3.98 -9.26
N PHE A 75 -6.70 -2.94 -8.54
CA PHE A 75 -6.92 -1.55 -8.93
C PHE A 75 -5.80 -1.01 -9.82
N GLU A 76 -4.61 -1.61 -9.78
CA GLU A 76 -3.44 -1.13 -10.52
C GLU A 76 -2.66 -2.25 -11.22
N PRO A 77 -3.31 -3.01 -12.11
CA PRO A 77 -2.73 -4.23 -12.71
C PRO A 77 -1.48 -3.97 -13.55
N ASN A 78 -1.20 -2.71 -13.92
CA ASN A 78 -0.08 -2.31 -14.77
C ASN A 78 1.05 -1.59 -14.02
N ARG A 79 1.06 -1.54 -12.68
CA ARG A 79 2.22 -1.04 -11.93
C ARG A 79 3.37 -2.05 -11.97
N PHE A 80 4.58 -1.58 -12.26
CA PHE A 80 5.77 -2.41 -12.11
C PHE A 80 6.10 -2.57 -10.62
N LYS A 81 6.36 -3.79 -10.19
CA LYS A 81 6.82 -4.11 -8.83
C LYS A 81 8.31 -4.42 -8.86
N ILE A 82 9.06 -3.85 -7.92
CA ILE A 82 10.45 -4.23 -7.69
C ILE A 82 10.47 -5.20 -6.51
N ILE A 83 10.71 -6.47 -6.79
CA ILE A 83 10.84 -7.52 -5.76
C ILE A 83 12.32 -7.75 -5.53
N VAL A 84 12.77 -7.53 -4.28
CA VAL A 84 14.17 -7.74 -3.89
C VAL A 84 14.23 -8.99 -3.02
N THR A 85 14.79 -10.07 -3.57
CA THR A 85 15.07 -11.31 -2.82
C THR A 85 16.51 -11.29 -2.35
N THR A 86 16.74 -11.48 -1.06
CA THR A 86 18.09 -11.51 -0.48
C THR A 86 18.15 -12.43 0.72
N ASP A 87 19.31 -13.07 0.94
CA ASP A 87 19.59 -13.82 2.16
C ASP A 87 20.09 -12.91 3.30
N ARG A 88 20.17 -11.59 3.06
CA ARG A 88 20.63 -10.62 4.05
C ARG A 88 19.48 -10.13 4.92
N GLU A 89 19.45 -10.63 6.16
CA GLU A 89 18.48 -10.22 7.19
C GLU A 89 18.60 -8.73 7.59
N ASP A 90 19.75 -8.10 7.33
CA ASP A 90 20.07 -6.73 7.74
C ASP A 90 19.78 -5.68 6.66
N LEU A 91 19.04 -6.04 5.60
CA LEU A 91 18.72 -5.13 4.50
C LEU A 91 17.58 -4.16 4.85
N VAL A 92 16.58 -4.64 5.59
CA VAL A 92 15.34 -3.91 5.91
C VAL A 92 15.18 -3.78 7.42
N LYS A 93 14.68 -2.63 7.88
CA LYS A 93 14.20 -2.41 9.26
C LYS A 93 12.69 -2.63 9.27
N TYR A 94 12.26 -3.80 9.72
CA TYR A 94 10.86 -4.10 10.04
C TYR A 94 10.50 -3.59 11.44
N GLY A 95 9.22 -3.67 11.84
CA GLY A 95 8.74 -3.15 13.12
C GLY A 95 8.81 -1.63 13.27
N VAL A 96 8.60 -0.89 12.17
CA VAL A 96 8.62 0.59 12.17
C VAL A 96 7.34 1.17 12.74
N THR A 97 7.45 2.30 13.44
CA THR A 97 6.31 2.98 14.07
C THR A 97 5.47 3.74 13.06
N GLU A 98 4.18 3.94 13.34
CA GLU A 98 3.30 4.73 12.46
C GLU A 98 3.82 6.15 12.21
N LYS A 99 4.53 6.73 13.19
CA LYS A 99 5.18 8.04 13.04
C LYS A 99 6.35 8.04 12.06
N GLU A 100 7.11 6.95 11.98
CA GLU A 100 8.18 6.80 10.98
C GLU A 100 7.61 6.56 9.58
N LEU A 101 6.39 6.04 9.49
CA LEU A 101 5.67 5.79 8.23
C LEU A 101 4.84 6.99 7.76
N SER A 102 4.36 7.85 8.67
CA SER A 102 3.49 8.99 8.34
C SER A 102 4.17 10.05 7.48
N ASP A 103 5.50 10.13 7.53
CA ASP A 103 6.28 11.01 6.66
C ASP A 103 6.30 10.51 5.20
N PHE A 104 5.92 9.25 4.97
CA PHE A 104 5.76 8.64 3.66
C PHE A 104 4.28 8.59 3.28
N ASN A 105 3.69 9.77 3.04
CA ASN A 105 2.37 9.83 2.40
C ASN A 105 2.48 9.23 0.99
N GLY A 106 1.83 8.08 0.81
CA GLY A 106 1.79 7.36 -0.45
C GLY A 106 1.24 8.23 -1.57
N GLU A 107 2.04 8.35 -2.64
CA GLU A 107 1.70 8.54 -4.06
C GLU A 107 2.77 9.42 -4.75
N TYR A 108 4.00 8.93 -4.97
CA TYR A 108 4.94 9.65 -5.84
C TYR A 108 5.87 8.70 -6.56
N TYR A 109 5.86 8.71 -7.91
CA TYR A 109 7.04 8.93 -8.76
C TYR A 109 6.57 9.33 -10.18
N SER A 110 6.57 10.63 -10.49
CA SER A 110 6.62 11.11 -11.88
C SER A 110 8.01 11.67 -12.15
N VAL A 111 8.74 11.10 -13.10
CA VAL A 111 10.01 11.65 -13.60
C VAL A 111 9.74 12.43 -14.87
N ARG A 112 10.08 13.73 -14.89
CA ARG A 112 10.15 14.52 -16.13
C ARG A 112 11.52 14.29 -16.76
N SER A 113 11.54 13.72 -17.97
CA SER A 113 12.78 13.62 -18.76
C SER A 113 13.24 15.03 -19.17
N PRO A 114 14.53 15.39 -19.01
CA PRO A 114 15.09 16.53 -19.71
C PRO A 114 15.13 16.22 -21.22
N LYS A 115 14.81 17.23 -22.04
CA LYS A 115 15.20 17.26 -23.45
C LYS A 115 16.65 17.74 -23.55
#